data_AF-A0A1R1B9C9-F1
#
_entry.id   AF-A0A1R1B9C9-F1
#
_cell.length_a   1.000
_cell.length_b   1.000
_cell.length_c   1.000
_cell.angle_alpha   90.00
_cell.angle_beta   90.00
_cell.angle_gamma   90.00
#
_symmetry.space_group_name_H-M   'P 1'
#
loop_
_entity.id
_entity.type
_entity.pdbx_description
1 polymer ?
#
loop_
_entity_poly.entity_id
_entity_poly.type
_entity_poly.pdbx_seq_one_letter_code
_entity_poly.pdbx_strand_id
1 'polypeptide(L)'
;MNVKGNELKMLTERYVRGEGSAEERSSYEELMLLDDSVLEIYMQVLAELDSELPSLSDVEAFTQQVVEHEQIKPYTHKAPLRIQERPKRWYERAIVHYTIAASITMLFLFTGAFDRLLPGDMNSEVPLSETPSYSKQWVEKTTGWLDQLLSR
;
A
#
# COMPACT_ATOMS: atom_id res chain seq x y z
N MET A 1 -17.17 10.75 -4.93
CA MET A 1 -17.03 9.70 -5.97
C MET A 1 -16.38 8.49 -5.33
N ASN A 2 -17.14 7.52 -4.79
CA ASN A 2 -16.56 6.25 -4.34
C ASN A 2 -17.59 5.09 -4.27
N VAL A 3 -18.48 5.01 -5.25
CA VAL A 3 -19.54 3.97 -5.29
C VAL A 3 -18.91 2.59 -5.51
N LYS A 4 -17.94 2.49 -6.43
CA LYS A 4 -17.22 1.24 -6.73
C LYS A 4 -16.40 0.71 -5.55
N GLY A 5 -15.72 1.58 -4.80
CA GLY A 5 -14.95 1.16 -3.62
C GLY A 5 -15.86 0.63 -2.49
N ASN A 6 -17.05 1.21 -2.35
CA ASN A 6 -18.01 0.76 -1.34
C ASN A 6 -18.67 -0.59 -1.71
N GLU A 7 -19.03 -0.78 -2.97
CA GLU A 7 -19.55 -2.06 -3.47
C GLU A 7 -18.52 -3.20 -3.31
N LEU A 8 -17.26 -2.92 -3.64
CA LEU A 8 -16.19 -3.90 -3.49
C LEU A 8 -15.92 -4.24 -2.02
N LYS A 9 -16.03 -3.26 -1.11
CA LYS A 9 -15.93 -3.50 0.33
C LYS A 9 -17.05 -4.43 0.82
N MET A 10 -18.29 -4.21 0.41
CA MET A 10 -19.42 -5.10 0.78
C MET A 10 -19.24 -6.53 0.24
N LEU A 11 -18.76 -6.68 -1.00
CA LEU A 11 -18.45 -8.01 -1.55
C LEU A 11 -17.35 -8.71 -0.76
N THR A 12 -16.33 -7.96 -0.35
CA THR A 12 -15.22 -8.45 0.47
C THR A 12 -15.71 -8.91 1.86
N GLU A 13 -16.56 -8.13 2.51
CA GLU A 13 -17.14 -8.49 3.82
C GLU A 13 -17.96 -9.78 3.73
N ARG A 14 -18.82 -9.91 2.71
CA ARG A 14 -19.56 -11.16 2.44
C ARG A 14 -18.62 -12.34 2.23
N TYR A 15 -17.55 -12.15 1.45
CA TYR A 15 -16.56 -13.19 1.19
C TYR A 15 -15.85 -13.63 2.48
N VAL A 16 -15.38 -12.69 3.31
CA VAL A 16 -14.69 -12.96 4.59
C VAL A 16 -15.60 -13.72 5.57
N ARG A 17 -16.89 -13.38 5.62
CA ARG A 17 -17.88 -14.10 6.45
C ARG A 17 -18.23 -15.49 5.92
N GLY A 18 -17.72 -15.88 4.75
CA GLY A 18 -18.11 -17.12 4.11
C GLY A 18 -19.57 -17.10 3.66
N GLU A 19 -20.05 -15.96 3.17
CA GLU A 19 -21.35 -15.82 2.52
C GLU A 19 -21.21 -15.90 0.98
N GLY A 20 -22.33 -15.98 0.26
CA GLY A 20 -22.36 -16.03 -1.20
C GLY A 20 -22.25 -17.43 -1.82
N SER A 21 -22.52 -17.51 -3.12
CA SER A 21 -22.47 -18.77 -3.89
C SER A 21 -21.04 -19.19 -4.21
N ALA A 22 -20.85 -20.45 -4.63
CA ALA A 22 -19.55 -20.96 -5.04
C ALA A 22 -19.00 -20.19 -6.26
N GLU A 23 -19.87 -19.80 -7.18
CA GLU A 23 -19.53 -19.01 -8.37
C GLU A 23 -19.12 -17.58 -8.01
N GLU A 24 -19.83 -16.93 -7.07
CA GLU A 24 -19.47 -15.60 -6.58
C GLU A 24 -18.08 -15.60 -5.92
N ARG A 25 -17.80 -16.61 -5.08
CA ARG A 25 -16.50 -16.77 -4.43
C ARG A 25 -15.38 -16.99 -5.43
N SER A 26 -15.55 -17.93 -6.36
CA SER A 26 -14.54 -18.21 -7.38
C SER A 26 -14.26 -16.99 -8.26
N SER A 27 -15.29 -16.20 -8.59
CA SER A 27 -15.12 -14.97 -9.38
C SER A 27 -14.37 -13.89 -8.59
N TYR A 28 -14.64 -13.78 -7.30
CA TYR A 28 -13.96 -12.83 -6.41
C TYR A 28 -12.50 -13.23 -6.15
N GLU A 29 -12.22 -14.53 -6.00
CA GLU A 29 -10.85 -15.07 -5.92
C GLU A 29 -10.05 -14.78 -7.20
N GLU A 30 -10.64 -14.99 -8.37
CA GLU A 30 -10.01 -14.62 -9.64
C GLU A 30 -9.73 -13.12 -9.72
N LEU A 31 -10.68 -12.28 -9.29
CA LEU A 31 -10.49 -10.84 -9.24
C LEU A 31 -9.35 -10.44 -8.30
N MET A 32 -9.23 -11.07 -7.13
CA MET A 32 -8.16 -10.84 -6.16
C MET A 32 -6.78 -11.26 -6.70
N LEU A 33 -6.71 -12.30 -7.53
CA LEU A 33 -5.48 -12.71 -8.20
C LEU A 33 -5.05 -11.78 -9.34
N LEU A 34 -5.99 -11.03 -9.93
CA LEU A 34 -5.75 -10.14 -11.07
C LEU A 34 -5.47 -8.69 -10.67
N ASP A 35 -6.03 -8.23 -9.54
CA ASP A 35 -5.99 -6.84 -9.09
C ASP A 35 -5.54 -6.75 -7.62
N ASP A 36 -4.29 -6.33 -7.41
CA ASP A 36 -3.68 -6.18 -6.09
C ASP A 36 -4.47 -5.23 -5.16
N SER A 37 -5.22 -4.26 -5.71
CA SER A 37 -6.03 -3.35 -4.88
C SER A 37 -7.21 -4.06 -4.20
N VAL A 38 -7.69 -5.15 -4.80
CA VAL A 38 -8.74 -6.00 -4.23
C VAL A 38 -8.19 -6.82 -3.07
N LEU A 39 -6.94 -7.28 -3.19
CA LEU A 39 -6.24 -7.94 -2.09
C LEU A 39 -6.00 -6.96 -0.91
N GLU A 40 -5.63 -5.71 -1.18
CA GLU A 40 -5.50 -4.69 -0.13
C GLU A 40 -6.81 -4.46 0.62
N ILE A 41 -7.93 -4.36 -0.11
CA ILE A 41 -9.26 -4.21 0.49
C ILE A 41 -9.64 -5.46 1.31
N TYR A 42 -9.33 -6.65 0.80
CA TYR A 42 -9.49 -7.90 1.55
C TYR A 42 -8.75 -7.89 2.88
N MET A 43 -7.46 -7.53 2.87
CA MET A 43 -6.67 -7.46 4.09
C MET A 43 -7.22 -6.42 5.08
N GLN A 44 -7.66 -5.26 4.58
CA GLN A 44 -8.26 -4.21 5.40
C GLN A 44 -9.55 -4.69 6.07
N VAL A 45 -10.47 -5.28 5.29
CA VAL A 45 -11.74 -5.79 5.81
C VAL A 45 -11.53 -6.95 6.77
N LEU A 46 -10.60 -7.85 6.48
CA LEU A 46 -10.27 -8.97 7.37
C LEU A 46 -9.78 -8.47 8.73
N ALA A 47 -8.92 -7.44 8.76
CA ALA A 47 -8.47 -6.82 10.00
C ALA A 47 -9.60 -6.10 10.76
N GLU A 48 -10.54 -5.47 10.04
CA GLU A 48 -11.73 -4.85 10.66
C GLU A 48 -12.67 -5.88 11.29
N LEU A 49 -12.80 -7.07 10.68
CA LEU A 49 -13.70 -8.13 11.11
C LEU A 49 -13.07 -9.15 12.07
N ASP A 50 -11.77 -9.08 12.35
CA ASP A 50 -11.01 -10.07 13.13
C ASP A 50 -11.71 -10.46 14.45
N SER A 51 -12.21 -9.46 15.18
CA SER A 51 -12.92 -9.67 16.45
C SER A 51 -14.29 -10.36 16.35
N GLU A 52 -14.91 -10.36 15.16
CA GLU A 52 -16.20 -11.00 14.89
C GLU A 52 -16.05 -12.41 14.34
N LEU A 53 -14.84 -12.79 13.92
CA LEU A 53 -14.56 -14.10 13.34
C LEU A 53 -14.47 -15.19 14.42
N PRO A 54 -14.87 -16.43 14.10
CA PRO A 54 -14.79 -17.53 15.04
C PRO A 54 -13.33 -17.82 15.40
N SER A 55 -13.04 -17.91 16.70
CA SER A 55 -11.73 -18.36 17.17
C SER A 55 -11.55 -19.86 16.94
N LEU A 56 -10.36 -20.26 16.51
CA LEU A 56 -9.95 -21.66 16.46
C LEU A 56 -9.54 -22.10 17.86
N SER A 57 -10.30 -23.02 18.46
CA SER A 57 -10.04 -23.55 19.80
C SER A 57 -8.83 -24.47 19.86
N ASP A 58 -8.62 -25.28 18.82
CA ASP A 58 -7.48 -26.20 18.69
C ASP A 58 -6.88 -26.10 17.29
N VAL A 59 -5.79 -25.35 17.19
CA VAL A 59 -5.08 -25.10 15.94
C VAL A 59 -4.40 -26.37 15.42
N GLU A 60 -3.90 -27.23 16.31
CA GLU A 60 -3.15 -28.43 15.93
C GLU A 60 -4.10 -29.48 15.35
N ALA A 61 -5.21 -29.75 16.04
CA ALA A 61 -6.23 -30.67 15.54
C ALA A 61 -6.86 -30.19 14.22
N PHE A 62 -7.15 -28.89 14.10
CA PHE A 62 -7.65 -28.31 12.86
C PHE A 62 -6.65 -28.46 11.72
N THR A 63 -5.37 -28.17 11.97
CA THR A 63 -4.31 -28.30 10.96
C THR A 63 -4.19 -29.74 10.48
N GLN A 64 -4.21 -30.71 11.40
CA GLN A 64 -4.17 -32.13 11.06
C GLN A 64 -5.37 -32.52 10.19
N GLN A 65 -6.58 -32.09 10.57
CA GLN A 65 -7.80 -32.36 9.81
C GLN A 65 -7.76 -31.79 8.39
N VAL A 66 -7.22 -30.58 8.22
CA VAL A 66 -7.08 -29.93 6.91
C VAL A 66 -6.08 -30.69 6.05
N VAL A 67 -4.91 -31.04 6.58
CA VAL A 67 -3.86 -31.76 5.83
C VAL A 67 -4.31 -33.17 5.42
N GLU A 68 -5.09 -33.85 6.26
CA GLU A 68 -5.63 -35.19 5.98
C GLU A 68 -6.86 -35.18 5.05
N HIS A 69 -7.42 -34.00 4.75
CA HIS A 69 -8.66 -33.90 4.00
C HIS A 69 -8.46 -34.37 2.54
N GLU A 70 -9.22 -35.38 2.10
CA GLU A 70 -9.05 -36.06 0.80
C GLU A 70 -9.14 -35.11 -0.42
N GLN A 71 -9.84 -33.98 -0.27
CA GLN A 71 -9.99 -32.98 -1.33
C GLN A 71 -8.78 -32.04 -1.45
N ILE A 72 -7.91 -31.98 -0.44
CA ILE A 72 -6.71 -31.15 -0.45
C ILE A 72 -5.59 -31.96 -1.11
N LYS A 73 -5.36 -31.68 -2.40
CA LYS A 73 -4.25 -32.25 -3.13
C LYS A 73 -2.98 -31.45 -2.84
N PRO A 74 -1.83 -32.10 -2.57
CA PRO A 74 -0.57 -31.40 -2.46
C PRO A 74 -0.37 -30.53 -3.69
N TYR A 75 0.00 -29.26 -3.50
CA TYR A 75 0.34 -28.37 -4.60
C TYR A 75 1.54 -28.96 -5.34
N THR A 76 1.25 -29.64 -6.44
CA THR A 76 2.28 -30.11 -7.36
C THR A 76 2.70 -28.89 -8.15
N HIS A 77 3.91 -28.39 -7.90
CA HIS A 77 4.54 -27.38 -8.75
C HIS A 77 4.51 -27.89 -10.20
N LYS A 78 3.49 -27.49 -10.96
CA LYS A 78 3.53 -27.64 -12.40
C LYS A 78 4.69 -26.77 -12.86
N ALA A 79 5.66 -27.38 -13.54
CA ALA A 79 6.73 -26.64 -14.20
C ALA A 79 6.11 -25.43 -14.90
N PRO A 80 6.66 -24.22 -14.71
CA PRO A 80 6.00 -22.99 -15.12
C PRO A 80 5.60 -23.14 -16.58
N LEU A 81 4.28 -23.19 -16.83
CA LEU A 81 3.75 -22.93 -18.16
C LEU A 81 4.40 -21.61 -18.56
N ARG A 82 5.04 -21.58 -19.72
CA ARG A 82 5.66 -20.36 -20.28
C ARG A 82 4.58 -19.30 -20.38
N ILE A 83 4.39 -18.54 -19.31
CA ILE A 83 3.60 -17.32 -19.31
C ILE A 83 4.31 -16.45 -20.33
N GLN A 84 3.63 -16.16 -21.43
CA GLN A 84 4.05 -15.13 -22.36
C GLN A 84 4.29 -13.87 -21.51
N GLU A 85 5.55 -13.56 -21.27
CA GLU A 85 5.94 -12.38 -20.53
C GLU A 85 5.42 -11.16 -21.31
N ARG A 86 4.33 -10.57 -20.82
CA ARG A 86 3.99 -9.19 -21.20
C ARG A 86 5.23 -8.35 -20.86
N PRO A 87 5.70 -7.46 -21.74
CA PRO A 87 6.89 -6.67 -21.48
C PRO A 87 6.63 -5.79 -20.26
N LYS A 88 7.14 -6.21 -19.09
CA LYS A 88 7.10 -5.43 -17.85
C LYS A 88 7.75 -4.09 -18.11
N ARG A 89 6.99 -3.01 -17.95
CA ARG A 89 7.48 -1.65 -18.16
C ARG A 89 8.58 -1.38 -17.12
N TRP A 90 9.66 -0.73 -17.54
CA TRP A 90 10.88 -0.59 -16.72
C TRP A 90 10.66 0.13 -15.39
N TYR A 91 9.57 0.89 -15.25
CA TYR A 91 9.19 1.60 -14.02
C TYR A 91 8.55 0.69 -12.95
N GLU A 92 8.12 -0.53 -13.29
CA GLU A 92 7.48 -1.49 -12.35
C GLU A 92 8.52 -2.31 -11.55
N ARG A 93 9.81 -2.03 -11.72
CA ARG A 93 10.88 -2.74 -11.01
C ARG A 93 11.06 -2.13 -9.63
N ALA A 94 11.02 -2.96 -8.58
CA ALA A 94 11.24 -2.56 -7.18
C ALA A 94 12.55 -1.78 -6.95
N ILE A 95 13.56 -2.03 -7.79
CA ILE A 95 14.85 -1.30 -7.78
C ILE A 95 14.65 0.19 -8.07
N VAL A 96 13.71 0.57 -8.94
CA VAL A 96 13.44 1.97 -9.28
C VAL A 96 12.88 2.71 -8.06
N HIS A 97 11.90 2.11 -7.38
CA HIS A 97 11.30 2.67 -6.17
C HIS A 97 12.33 2.83 -5.05
N TYR A 98 13.18 1.83 -4.84
CA TYR A 98 14.26 1.89 -3.86
C TYR A 98 15.28 2.97 -4.19
N THR A 99 15.62 3.15 -5.48
CA THR A 99 16.55 4.20 -5.92
C THR A 99 15.99 5.59 -5.66
N ILE A 100 14.69 5.80 -5.92
CA ILE A 100 14.01 7.07 -5.62
C ILE A 100 14.05 7.35 -4.12
N ALA A 101 13.60 6.39 -3.29
CA ALA A 101 13.60 6.55 -1.83
C ALA A 101 15.02 6.82 -1.28
N ALA A 102 16.01 6.04 -1.72
CA ALA A 102 17.40 6.20 -1.28
C ALA A 102 17.99 7.57 -1.69
N SER A 103 17.65 8.06 -2.88
CA SER A 103 18.08 9.40 -3.33
C SER A 103 17.48 10.52 -2.50
N ILE A 104 16.21 10.40 -2.07
CA ILE A 104 15.58 11.36 -1.15
C ILE A 104 16.31 11.38 0.20
N THR A 105 16.58 10.20 0.77
CA THR A 105 17.35 10.10 2.02
C THR A 105 18.75 10.69 1.87
N MET A 106 19.45 10.37 0.77
CA MET A 106 20.77 10.91 0.48
C MET A 106 20.74 12.43 0.34
N LEU A 107 19.76 12.99 -0.37
CA LEU A 107 19.56 14.45 -0.48
C LEU A 107 19.32 15.10 0.88
N PHE A 108 18.48 14.51 1.73
CA PHE A 108 18.22 15.04 3.07
C PHE A 108 19.45 14.97 3.98
N LEU A 109 20.27 13.91 3.87
CA LEU A 109 21.53 13.78 4.60
C LEU A 109 22.57 14.80 4.10
N PHE A 110 22.74 14.98 2.79
CA PHE A 110 23.70 15.94 2.23
C PHE A 110 23.32 17.40 2.48
N THR A 111 22.03 17.71 2.49
CA THR A 111 21.54 19.08 2.69
C THR A 111 21.33 19.44 4.17
N GLY A 112 21.38 18.46 5.08
CA GLY A 112 21.06 18.66 6.49
C GLY A 112 19.60 19.03 6.74
N ALA A 113 18.69 18.71 5.80
CA ALA A 113 17.27 19.08 5.90
C ALA A 113 16.54 18.39 7.06
N PHE A 114 17.06 17.26 7.57
CA PHE A 114 16.51 16.57 8.75
C PHE A 114 16.59 17.41 10.03
N ASP A 115 17.61 18.26 10.19
CA ASP A 115 17.77 19.14 11.36
C ASP A 115 16.60 20.13 11.49
N ARG A 116 15.94 20.46 10.37
CA ARG A 116 14.80 21.39 10.32
C ARG A 116 13.43 20.71 10.46
N LEU A 117 13.39 19.38 10.38
CA LEU A 117 12.15 18.60 10.40
C LEU A 117 11.90 17.90 11.74
N LEU A 118 12.93 17.76 12.58
CA LEU A 118 12.79 17.26 13.94
C LEU A 118 12.42 18.42 14.88
N PRO A 119 11.22 18.45 15.48
CA PRO A 119 10.88 19.44 16.48
C PRO A 119 11.60 19.06 17.78
N GLY A 120 12.83 19.55 17.93
CA GLY A 120 13.73 19.09 18.98
C GLY A 120 14.84 20.08 19.32
N ASP A 121 14.53 21.38 19.40
CA ASP A 121 15.31 22.32 20.21
C ASP A 121 14.35 23.24 20.97
N MET A 122 14.00 22.79 22.18
CA MET A 122 13.18 23.50 23.16
C MET A 122 13.98 24.50 24.02
N ASN A 123 15.21 24.86 23.68
CA ASN A 123 16.05 25.70 24.56
C ASN A 123 16.79 26.78 23.78
N SER A 124 16.10 27.86 23.39
CA SER A 124 16.74 29.15 23.11
C SER A 124 15.68 30.25 23.17
N GLU A 125 15.59 30.91 24.33
CA GLU A 125 14.98 32.23 24.45
C GLU A 125 15.76 33.24 23.59
N VAL A 126 15.17 33.74 22.49
CA VAL A 126 15.61 34.95 21.79
C VAL A 126 14.36 35.65 21.19
N PRO A 127 14.22 36.99 21.31
CA PRO A 127 12.93 37.67 21.39
C PRO A 127 12.29 37.99 20.04
N LEU A 128 10.99 38.28 20.10
CA LEU A 128 10.12 38.79 19.04
C LEU A 128 10.76 39.95 18.25
N SER A 129 11.32 39.66 17.08
CA SER A 129 11.51 40.67 16.04
C SER A 129 11.33 40.03 14.66
N GLU A 130 10.27 40.47 14.00
CA GLU A 130 9.90 40.32 12.59
C GLU A 130 11.00 39.78 11.64
N THR A 131 11.02 38.47 11.45
CA THR A 131 11.71 37.84 10.30
C THR A 131 10.66 37.37 9.30
N PRO A 132 10.73 37.76 8.02
CA PRO A 132 9.74 37.34 7.03
C PRO A 132 9.77 35.82 6.89
N SER A 133 8.59 35.21 7.01
CA SER A 133 8.40 33.76 6.91
C SER A 133 9.16 33.19 5.71
N TYR A 134 10.01 32.21 5.98
CA TYR A 134 10.71 31.46 4.93
C TYR A 134 9.71 30.95 3.87
N SER A 135 8.46 30.62 4.23
CA SER A 135 7.44 30.24 3.24
C SER A 135 7.19 31.30 2.15
N LYS A 136 7.20 32.60 2.49
CA LYS A 136 6.99 33.68 1.51
C LYS A 136 8.13 33.77 0.51
N GLN A 137 9.38 33.67 0.98
CA GLN A 137 10.56 33.75 0.10
C GLN A 137 10.64 32.57 -0.86
N TRP A 138 10.22 31.38 -0.42
CA TRP A 138 10.20 30.20 -1.26
C TRP A 138 9.09 30.28 -2.31
N VAL A 139 7.88 30.70 -1.91
CA VAL A 139 6.76 30.91 -2.83
C VAL A 139 7.15 31.88 -3.94
N GLU A 140 7.73 33.03 -3.58
CA GLU A 140 8.12 34.08 -4.53
C GLU A 140 9.20 33.63 -5.53
N LYS A 141 10.14 32.78 -5.08
CA LYS A 141 11.14 32.19 -5.98
C LYS A 141 10.55 31.12 -6.90
N THR A 142 9.59 30.31 -6.42
CA THR A 142 8.93 29.32 -7.26
C THR A 142 7.99 29.94 -8.28
N THR A 143 7.22 30.99 -7.93
CA THR A 143 6.37 31.69 -8.89
C THR A 143 7.20 32.46 -9.91
N GLY A 144 8.30 33.10 -9.52
CA GLY A 144 9.16 33.80 -10.46
C GLY A 144 9.81 32.88 -11.50
N TRP A 145 10.20 31.66 -11.10
CA TRP A 145 10.72 30.66 -12.03
C TRP A 145 9.62 30.06 -12.92
N LEU A 146 8.41 29.85 -12.38
CA LEU A 146 7.24 29.41 -13.15
C LEU A 146 6.82 30.41 -14.23
N ASP A 147 6.82 31.72 -13.91
CA ASP A 147 6.52 32.77 -14.88
C ASP A 147 7.57 32.83 -16.01
N GLN A 148 8.84 32.55 -15.69
CA GLN A 148 9.91 32.51 -16.69
C GLN A 148 9.81 31.30 -17.63
N LEU A 149 9.16 30.22 -17.19
CA LEU A 149 8.86 29.04 -18.01
C LEU A 149 7.59 29.21 -18.87
N LEU A 150 6.59 29.93 -18.36
CA LEU A 150 5.32 30.18 -19.04
C LEU A 150 5.36 31.37 -20.01
N SER A 151 6.38 32.24 -19.92
CA SER A 151 6.59 33.40 -20.80
C SER A 151 7.46 33.11 -22.05
N ARG A 152 7.62 31.84 -22.42
CA ARG A 152 8.24 31.42 -23.69
C ARG A 152 7.23 30.83 -24.66
#